data_AF-A0A359GQ42-F1
#
_entry.id   AF-A0A359GQ42-F1
#
_cell.length_a   1.000
_cell.length_b   1.000
_cell.length_c   1.000
_cell.angle_alpha   90.00
_cell.angle_beta   90.00
_cell.angle_gamma   90.00
#
_symmetry.space_group_name_H-M   'P 1'
#
loop_
_entity.id
_entity.type
_entity.pdbx_description
1 polymer ?
#
loop_
_entity_poly.entity_id
_entity_poly.type
_entity_poly.pdbx_seq_one_letter_code
_entity_poly.pdbx_strand_id
1 'polypeptide(L)'
;MSQDILAQVGYLGLASRLKRLADRLQAEAVSVFDNRAYPIQTTHFPLIAALEANGPLSVSAAVEATGVSQPAITRIHNALQ
;
A
#
# COMPACT_ATOMS: atom_id res chain seq x y z
N MET A 1 22.29 -19.01 8.10
CA MET A 1 21.13 -18.37 7.45
C MET A 1 19.99 -19.37 7.49
N SER A 2 18.86 -19.03 8.08
CA SER A 2 17.66 -19.90 8.07
C SER A 2 17.20 -20.13 6.64
N GLN A 3 16.90 -21.38 6.29
CA GLN A 3 16.47 -21.77 4.96
C GLN A 3 15.12 -21.09 4.64
N ASP A 4 15.00 -20.43 3.48
CA ASP A 4 13.73 -19.81 3.07
C ASP A 4 12.75 -20.90 2.60
N ILE A 5 11.82 -21.29 3.47
CA ILE A 5 10.83 -22.35 3.20
C ILE A 5 9.94 -21.97 2.01
N LEU A 6 9.61 -20.68 1.86
CA LEU A 6 8.76 -20.21 0.76
C LEU A 6 9.48 -20.24 -0.58
N ALA A 7 10.81 -20.18 -0.59
CA ALA A 7 11.60 -20.38 -1.81
C ALA A 7 11.63 -21.87 -2.23
N GLN A 8 11.60 -22.80 -1.27
CA GLN A 8 11.68 -24.24 -1.53
C GLN A 8 10.43 -24.80 -2.21
N VAL A 9 9.25 -24.24 -1.93
CA VAL A 9 7.97 -24.66 -2.52
C VAL A 9 7.74 -24.12 -3.95
N GLY A 10 8.75 -23.48 -4.55
CA GLY A 10 8.70 -22.98 -5.92
C GLY A 10 7.57 -21.96 -6.15
N TYR A 11 6.78 -22.15 -7.20
CA TYR A 11 5.69 -21.23 -7.56
C TYR A 11 4.57 -21.14 -6.52
N LEU A 12 4.37 -22.18 -5.70
CA LEU A 12 3.38 -22.16 -4.62
C LEU A 12 3.70 -21.09 -3.56
N GLY A 13 4.98 -20.74 -3.40
CA GLY A 13 5.43 -19.72 -2.47
C GLY A 13 5.53 -18.32 -3.07
N LEU A 14 5.24 -18.14 -4.36
CA LEU A 14 5.44 -16.88 -5.07
C LEU A 14 4.64 -15.73 -4.44
N ALA A 15 3.33 -15.94 -4.22
CA ALA A 15 2.45 -14.93 -3.64
C ALA A 15 2.95 -14.48 -2.25
N SER A 16 3.32 -15.43 -1.39
CA SER A 16 3.83 -15.14 -0.04
C SER A 16 5.18 -14.40 -0.07
N ARG A 17 6.05 -14.71 -1.05
CA ARG A 17 7.32 -14.01 -1.24
C ARG A 17 7.11 -12.58 -1.73
N LEU A 18 6.19 -12.37 -2.66
CA LEU A 18 5.80 -11.04 -3.13
C LEU A 18 5.17 -10.22 -1.99
N LYS A 19 4.36 -10.84 -1.13
CA LYS A 19 3.81 -10.20 0.07
C LYS A 19 4.91 -9.77 1.04
N ARG A 20 5.87 -10.65 1.35
CA ARG A 20 7.05 -10.30 2.17
C ARG A 20 7.85 -9.12 1.59
N LEU A 21 8.02 -9.08 0.27
CA LEU A 21 8.69 -7.95 -0.39
C LEU A 21 7.86 -6.67 -0.24
N ALA A 22 6.56 -6.72 -0.51
CA ALA A 22 5.66 -5.59 -0.36
C ALA A 22 5.67 -5.04 1.07
N ASP A 23 5.64 -5.90 2.08
CA ASP A 23 5.66 -5.49 3.49
C ASP A 23 6.96 -4.77 3.86
N ARG A 24 8.11 -5.25 3.34
CA ARG A 24 9.41 -4.59 3.53
C ARG A 24 9.44 -3.21 2.85
N LEU A 25 8.97 -3.12 1.61
CA LEU A 25 8.90 -1.84 0.89
C LEU A 25 7.98 -0.84 1.59
N GLN A 26 6.86 -1.30 2.15
CA GLN A 26 5.96 -0.46 2.93
C GLN A 26 6.63 0.04 4.22
N ALA A 27 7.36 -0.81 4.95
CA ALA A 27 8.09 -0.40 6.14
C ALA A 27 9.17 0.65 5.84
N GLU A 28 9.89 0.49 4.72
CA GLU A 28 10.86 1.48 4.26
C GLU A 28 10.18 2.80 3.87
N ALA A 29 9.03 2.75 3.18
CA ALA A 29 8.26 3.94 2.83
C ALA A 29 7.75 4.70 4.07
N VAL A 30 7.34 3.99 5.13
CA VAL A 30 6.96 4.61 6.42
C VAL A 30 8.15 5.38 7.01
N SER A 31 9.33 4.75 7.06
CA SER A 31 10.55 5.42 7.54
C SER A 31 10.87 6.69 6.74
N VAL A 32 10.69 6.68 5.41
CA VAL A 32 10.90 7.89 4.58
C VAL A 32 9.89 9.00 4.91
N PHE A 33 8.62 8.65 5.14
CA PHE A 33 7.58 9.62 5.48
C PHE A 33 7.81 10.24 6.86
N ASP A 34 8.16 9.42 7.85
CA ASP A 34 8.47 9.85 9.21
C ASP A 34 9.65 10.82 9.22
N ASN A 35 10.71 10.52 8.46
CA ASN A 35 11.90 11.35 8.36
C ASN A 35 11.65 12.72 7.68
N ARG A 36 10.60 12.82 6.86
CA ARG A 36 10.23 14.06 6.16
C ARG A 36 9.18 14.89 6.90
N ALA A 37 8.71 14.42 8.07
CA ALA A 37 7.68 15.07 8.88
C ALA A 37 6.42 15.45 8.08
N TYR A 38 6.00 14.59 7.14
CA TYR A 38 4.74 14.81 6.44
C TYR A 38 3.57 14.73 7.42
N PRO A 39 2.54 15.58 7.28
CA PRO A 39 1.37 15.59 8.17
C PRO A 39 0.40 14.42 7.90
N ILE A 40 0.81 13.42 7.10
CA ILE A 40 -0.02 12.30 6.67
C ILE A 40 0.71 10.98 6.88
N GLN A 41 -0.07 9.93 7.15
CA GLN A 41 0.46 8.56 7.17
C GLN A 41 0.74 8.10 5.73
N THR A 42 1.79 7.30 5.54
CA THR A 42 2.14 6.69 4.23
C THR A 42 0.98 5.92 3.63
N THR A 43 0.14 5.30 4.46
CA THR A 43 -1.05 4.56 4.06
C THR A 43 -2.11 5.44 3.40
N HIS A 44 -2.11 6.75 3.66
CA HIS A 44 -3.06 7.69 3.05
C HIS A 44 -2.65 8.08 1.63
N PHE A 45 -1.37 7.92 1.29
CA PHE A 45 -0.78 8.41 0.05
C PHE A 45 -1.51 7.93 -1.22
N PRO A 46 -1.92 6.66 -1.37
CA PRO A 46 -2.59 6.23 -2.60
C PRO A 46 -3.87 7.00 -2.92
N LEU A 47 -4.72 7.27 -1.91
CA LEU A 47 -5.95 8.03 -2.13
C LEU A 47 -5.65 9.50 -2.43
N ILE A 48 -4.68 10.09 -1.73
CA ILE A 48 -4.27 11.48 -1.97
C ILE A 48 -3.71 11.65 -3.38
N ALA A 49 -2.82 10.77 -3.82
CA ALA A 49 -2.25 10.80 -5.17
C ALA A 49 -3.32 10.65 -6.25
N ALA A 50 -4.34 9.79 -6.03
CA ALA A 50 -5.45 9.63 -6.96
C ALA A 50 -6.31 10.90 -7.06
N LEU A 51 -6.60 11.54 -5.92
CA LEU A 51 -7.37 12.79 -5.87
C LEU A 51 -6.58 13.97 -6.46
N GLU A 52 -5.27 14.04 -6.23
CA GLU A 52 -4.40 15.06 -6.81
C GLU A 52 -4.35 14.96 -8.33
N ALA A 53 -4.26 13.73 -8.87
CA ALA A 53 -4.17 13.50 -10.31
C ALA A 53 -5.51 13.66 -11.06
N ASN A 54 -6.64 13.33 -10.42
CA ASN A 54 -7.93 13.21 -11.11
C ASN A 54 -9.02 14.14 -10.56
N GLY A 55 -8.76 14.89 -9.49
CA GLY A 55 -9.77 15.65 -8.77
C GLY A 55 -10.70 14.76 -7.92
N PRO A 56 -11.93 15.22 -7.62
CA PRO A 56 -12.89 14.45 -6.84
C PRO A 56 -13.23 13.10 -7.49
N LEU A 57 -13.06 12.01 -6.75
CA LEU A 57 -13.33 10.64 -7.20
C LEU A 57 -14.35 9.95 -6.30
N SER A 58 -15.15 9.06 -6.88
CA SER A 58 -15.88 8.06 -6.10
C SER A 58 -14.92 7.01 -5.51
N VAL A 59 -15.36 6.28 -4.49
CA VAL A 59 -14.58 5.17 -3.92
C VAL A 59 -14.21 4.13 -4.97
N SER A 60 -15.13 3.78 -5.88
CA SER A 60 -14.86 2.81 -6.96
C SER A 60 -13.83 3.33 -7.97
N ALA A 61 -13.90 4.61 -8.33
CA ALA A 61 -12.94 5.22 -9.24
C ALA A 61 -11.54 5.33 -8.60
N ALA A 62 -11.46 5.60 -7.30
CA ALA A 62 -10.19 5.59 -6.57
C ALA A 62 -9.57 4.18 -6.49
N VAL A 63 -10.38 3.13 -6.31
CA VAL A 63 -9.93 1.74 -6.37
C VAL A 63 -9.35 1.41 -7.75
N GLU A 64 -10.05 1.80 -8.82
CA GLU A 64 -9.60 1.58 -10.19
C GLU A 64 -8.29 2.32 -10.49
N ALA A 65 -8.19 3.59 -10.10
CA ALA A 65 -7.01 4.41 -10.35
C ALA A 65 -5.75 3.95 -9.57
N THR A 66 -5.93 3.38 -8.37
CA THR A 66 -4.82 3.01 -7.48
C THR A 66 -4.46 1.54 -7.49
N GLY A 67 -5.38 0.66 -7.93
CA GLY A 67 -5.24 -0.79 -7.77
C GLY A 67 -5.30 -1.28 -6.31
N VAL A 68 -5.62 -0.39 -5.36
CA VAL A 68 -5.78 -0.73 -3.94
C VAL A 68 -7.19 -1.26 -3.69
N SER A 69 -7.34 -2.23 -2.79
CA SER A 69 -8.64 -2.82 -2.50
C SER A 69 -9.65 -1.81 -1.95
N GLN A 70 -10.93 -2.00 -2.27
CA GLN A 70 -12.02 -1.14 -1.79
C GLN A 70 -12.05 -1.00 -0.25
N PRO A 71 -11.92 -2.07 0.56
CA PRO A 71 -11.88 -1.93 2.02
C PRO A 71 -10.68 -1.10 2.51
N ALA A 72 -9.57 -1.09 1.79
CA ALA A 72 -8.44 -0.24 2.13
C ALA A 72 -8.71 1.23 1.77
N ILE A 73 -9.24 1.52 0.57
CA ILE A 73 -9.64 2.88 0.18
C ILE A 73 -10.69 3.46 1.14
N THR A 74 -11.72 2.69 1.51
CA THR A 74 -12.73 3.15 2.48
C THR A 74 -12.12 3.48 3.84
N ARG A 75 -11.18 2.67 4.34
CA ARG A 75 -10.49 2.96 5.60
C ARG A 75 -9.68 4.25 5.54
N ILE A 76 -8.97 4.49 4.44
CA ILE A 76 -8.21 5.73 4.22
C ILE A 76 -9.17 6.93 4.17
N HIS A 77 -10.25 6.83 3.40
CA HIS A 77 -11.26 7.89 3.30
C HIS A 77 -11.79 8.28 4.68
N ASN A 78 -12.20 7.30 5.49
CA ASN A 78 -12.72 7.55 6.84
C ASN A 78 -11.69 8.14 7.80
N ALA A 79 -10.39 7.86 7.61
CA ALA A 79 -9.32 8.41 8.43
C ALA A 79 -8.93 9.86 8.05
N LEU A 80 -9.39 10.34 6.90
CA LEU A 80 -9.12 11.69 6.37
C LEU A 80 -10.33 12.65 6.49
N GLN A 81 -11.48 12.15 6.97
CA GLN A 81 -12.63 12.99 7.36
C GLN A 81 -12.36 13.67 8.69
#